data_AF-A0A7X7B4I2-F1
#
_entry.id   AF-A0A7X7B4I2-F1
#
_cell.length_a   1.000
_cell.length_b   1.000
_cell.length_c   1.000
_cell.angle_alpha   90.00
_cell.angle_beta   90.00
_cell.angle_gamma   90.00
#
_symmetry.space_group_name_H-M   'P 1'
#
loop_
_entity.id
_entity.type
_entity.pdbx_description
1 polymer ?
#
loop_
_entity_poly.entity_id
_entity_poly.type
_entity_poly.pdbx_seq_one_letter_code
_entity_poly.pdbx_strand_id
1 'polypeptide(L)'
;MANLIIVFSSVVLILVVIIFTLVGKIKSQIKQLNEKEKEKIRQVTEDEKERLRQIELLETRQKAIQERLEDTLKHERDLVKQEINNIRQLEEQKLKNDLELDRIDLKDELEALRQAELKKMREEHEKILGEMLNERKETAELLEPLRKELIEYRAKREAVNADILRAEKMQMDEAFHRIILDILDKEDIQYLLSIEGKVHNKDVLRKLIWSTYLIKPTNDMLNRILEGKNKVSGVYKITDPLGRPYIGKSVDVRARLQQHVKSSVNVGTISHQAIHDEFKKQGIENFTFELLEECSRDEIGEREKYYIDFYESNIYGFNERKGG
;
A
#
# COMPACT_ATOMS: atom_id res chain seq x y z
N MET A 1 -120.48 66.29 -129.08
CA MET A 1 -119.46 66.04 -128.03
C MET A 1 -119.55 64.60 -127.52
N ALA A 2 -119.35 63.62 -128.42
CA ALA A 2 -119.49 62.19 -128.14
C ALA A 2 -118.14 61.43 -128.17
N ASN A 3 -117.05 62.07 -128.58
CA ASN A 3 -115.78 61.38 -128.87
C ASN A 3 -114.66 61.57 -127.82
N LEU A 4 -114.84 62.42 -126.78
CA LEU A 4 -113.78 62.74 -125.81
C LEU A 4 -113.82 61.90 -124.51
N ILE A 5 -115.00 61.41 -124.10
CA ILE A 5 -115.18 60.67 -122.83
C ILE A 5 -114.88 59.16 -123.00
N ILE A 6 -115.15 58.58 -124.18
CA ILE A 6 -114.89 57.16 -124.48
C ILE A 6 -113.38 56.89 -124.57
N VAL A 7 -112.59 57.86 -125.05
CA VAL A 7 -111.11 57.75 -125.11
C VAL A 7 -110.50 57.83 -123.71
N PHE A 8 -111.05 58.65 -122.81
CA PHE A 8 -110.55 58.76 -121.43
C PHE A 8 -110.85 57.50 -120.60
N SER A 9 -112.04 56.91 -120.76
CA SER A 9 -112.42 55.68 -120.05
C SER A 9 -111.61 54.45 -120.49
N SER A 10 -111.23 54.38 -121.77
CA SER A 10 -110.46 53.25 -122.31
C SER A 10 -108.98 53.31 -121.91
N VAL A 11 -108.38 54.51 -121.86
CA VAL A 11 -107.00 54.71 -121.37
C VAL A 11 -106.87 54.41 -119.88
N VAL A 12 -107.86 54.81 -119.06
CA VAL A 12 -107.87 54.49 -117.61
C VAL A 12 -107.99 52.99 -117.36
N LEU A 13 -108.84 52.28 -118.12
CA LEU A 13 -109.02 50.84 -117.97
C LEU A 13 -107.73 50.07 -118.33
N ILE A 14 -107.03 50.49 -119.40
CA ILE A 14 -105.75 49.91 -119.80
C ILE A 14 -104.67 50.17 -118.74
N LEU A 15 -104.61 51.38 -118.17
CA LEU A 15 -103.71 51.72 -117.07
C LEU A 15 -103.96 50.88 -115.82
N VAL A 16 -105.22 50.64 -115.45
CA VAL A 16 -105.58 49.81 -114.29
C VAL A 16 -105.16 48.35 -114.50
N VAL A 17 -105.34 47.79 -115.69
CA VAL A 17 -104.91 46.42 -116.02
C VAL A 17 -103.37 46.30 -116.01
N ILE A 18 -102.67 47.31 -116.52
CA ILE A 18 -101.19 47.38 -116.46
C ILE A 18 -100.69 47.46 -115.02
N ILE A 19 -101.33 48.27 -114.17
CA ILE A 19 -100.98 48.39 -112.74
C ILE A 19 -101.24 47.06 -112.03
N PHE A 20 -102.38 46.39 -112.27
CA PHE A 20 -102.71 45.13 -111.61
C PHE A 20 -101.76 44.00 -112.00
N THR A 21 -101.35 43.94 -113.28
CA THR A 21 -100.36 42.96 -113.77
C THR A 21 -98.95 43.26 -113.23
N LEU A 22 -98.54 44.53 -113.15
CA LEU A 22 -97.29 44.94 -112.50
C LEU A 22 -97.28 44.58 -111.01
N VAL A 23 -98.34 44.89 -110.27
CA VAL A 23 -98.46 44.57 -108.84
C VAL A 23 -98.42 43.05 -108.60
N GLY A 24 -99.09 42.26 -109.45
CA GLY A 24 -99.04 40.80 -109.39
C GLY A 24 -97.63 40.24 -109.64
N LYS A 25 -96.91 40.82 -110.62
CA LYS A 25 -95.53 40.42 -110.94
C LYS A 25 -94.55 40.81 -109.82
N ILE A 26 -94.71 42.00 -109.23
CA ILE A 26 -93.94 42.47 -108.08
C ILE A 26 -94.19 41.57 -106.86
N LYS A 27 -95.45 41.23 -106.53
CA LYS A 27 -95.78 40.30 -105.44
C LYS A 27 -95.16 38.92 -105.64
N SER A 28 -95.17 38.39 -106.87
CA SER A 28 -94.54 37.10 -107.20
C SER A 28 -93.02 37.15 -107.01
N GLN A 29 -92.35 38.21 -107.47
CA GLN A 29 -90.92 38.41 -107.28
C GLN A 29 -90.55 38.56 -105.81
N ILE A 30 -91.32 39.32 -105.02
CA ILE A 30 -91.14 39.43 -103.57
C ILE A 30 -91.28 38.07 -102.90
N LYS A 31 -92.27 37.25 -103.28
CA LYS A 31 -92.45 35.91 -102.72
C LYS A 31 -91.26 34.98 -103.04
N GLN A 32 -90.77 35.02 -104.28
CA GLN A 32 -89.60 34.21 -104.68
C GLN A 32 -88.31 34.67 -103.99
N LEU A 33 -88.12 35.99 -103.84
CA LEU A 33 -87.00 36.56 -103.08
C LEU A 33 -87.07 36.11 -101.61
N ASN A 34 -88.24 36.21 -100.98
CA ASN A 34 -88.44 35.79 -99.60
C ASN A 34 -88.22 34.29 -99.39
N GLU A 35 -88.63 33.43 -100.32
CA GLU A 35 -88.37 31.98 -100.22
C GLU A 35 -86.89 31.64 -100.43
N LYS A 36 -86.18 32.31 -101.36
CA LYS A 36 -84.72 32.18 -101.50
C LYS A 36 -83.97 32.66 -100.26
N GLU A 37 -84.43 33.75 -99.66
CA GLU A 37 -83.85 34.31 -98.44
C GLU A 37 -84.08 33.38 -97.26
N LYS A 38 -85.29 32.81 -97.10
CA LYS A 38 -85.57 31.77 -96.11
C LYS A 38 -84.69 30.52 -96.28
N GLU A 39 -84.47 30.07 -97.51
CA GLU A 39 -83.65 28.88 -97.76
C GLU A 39 -82.17 29.14 -97.45
N LYS A 40 -81.64 30.33 -97.80
CA LYS A 40 -80.30 30.76 -97.38
C LYS A 40 -80.19 30.82 -95.85
N ILE A 41 -81.18 31.41 -95.18
CA ILE A 41 -81.21 31.48 -93.72
C ILE A 41 -81.20 30.07 -93.12
N ARG A 42 -81.98 29.13 -93.67
CA ARG A 42 -81.97 27.72 -93.23
C ARG A 42 -80.61 27.05 -93.40
N GLN A 43 -79.96 27.21 -94.56
CA GLN A 43 -78.63 26.66 -94.79
C GLN A 43 -77.59 27.22 -93.82
N VAL A 44 -77.56 28.55 -93.63
CA VAL A 44 -76.66 29.19 -92.66
C VAL A 44 -76.95 28.69 -91.24
N THR A 45 -78.24 28.53 -90.89
CA THR A 45 -78.64 28.01 -89.57
C THR A 45 -78.15 26.58 -89.35
N GLU A 46 -78.24 25.70 -90.35
CA GLU A 46 -77.73 24.32 -90.24
C GLU A 46 -76.20 24.26 -90.20
N ASP A 47 -75.49 25.08 -90.98
CA ASP A 47 -74.03 25.20 -90.92
C ASP A 47 -73.56 25.73 -89.55
N GLU A 48 -74.27 26.71 -88.97
CA GLU A 48 -73.98 27.23 -87.63
C GLU A 48 -74.25 26.18 -86.54
N LYS A 49 -75.32 25.39 -86.66
CA LYS A 49 -75.59 24.25 -85.75
C LYS A 49 -74.48 23.20 -85.83
N GLU A 50 -73.98 22.89 -87.02
CA GLU A 50 -72.90 21.91 -87.18
C GLU A 50 -71.57 22.45 -86.61
N ARG A 51 -71.28 23.75 -86.80
CA ARG A 51 -70.13 24.40 -86.14
C ARG A 51 -70.25 24.37 -84.61
N LEU A 52 -71.43 24.64 -84.06
CA LEU A 52 -71.70 24.56 -82.63
C LEU A 52 -71.42 23.15 -82.09
N ARG A 53 -71.86 22.11 -82.79
CA ARG A 53 -71.55 20.71 -82.43
C ARG A 53 -70.05 20.41 -82.45
N GLN A 54 -69.32 20.96 -83.42
CA GLN A 54 -67.86 20.79 -83.50
C GLN A 54 -67.14 21.49 -82.35
N ILE A 55 -67.58 22.70 -81.97
CA ILE A 55 -67.04 23.43 -80.81
C ILE A 55 -67.30 22.65 -79.52
N GLU A 56 -68.53 22.16 -79.31
CA GLU A 56 -68.90 21.38 -78.14
C GLU A 56 -68.07 20.08 -78.02
N LEU A 57 -67.78 19.43 -79.17
CA LEU A 57 -66.88 18.27 -79.23
C LEU A 57 -65.43 18.64 -78.86
N LEU A 58 -64.93 19.78 -79.34
CA LEU A 58 -63.58 20.26 -79.02
C LEU A 58 -63.45 20.64 -77.55
N GLU A 59 -64.45 21.31 -76.97
CA GLU A 59 -64.49 21.63 -75.54
C GLU A 59 -64.49 20.36 -74.68
N THR A 60 -65.27 19.35 -75.08
CA THR A 60 -65.28 18.05 -74.40
C THR A 60 -63.90 17.37 -74.47
N ARG A 61 -63.23 17.41 -75.62
CA ARG A 61 -61.86 16.89 -75.78
C ARG A 61 -60.84 17.67 -74.94
N GLN A 62 -60.92 19.00 -74.93
CA GLN A 62 -60.03 19.85 -74.15
C GLN A 62 -60.15 19.53 -72.66
N LYS A 63 -61.39 19.38 -72.16
CA LYS A 63 -61.64 19.00 -70.77
C LYS A 63 -61.04 17.63 -70.44
N ALA A 64 -61.23 16.64 -71.31
CA ALA A 64 -60.64 15.30 -71.13
C ALA A 64 -59.10 15.31 -71.15
N ILE A 65 -58.48 16.15 -71.98
CA ILE A 65 -57.02 16.35 -71.99
C ILE A 65 -56.56 16.98 -70.67
N GLN A 66 -57.29 17.98 -70.18
CA GLN A 66 -56.95 18.68 -68.95
C GLN A 66 -57.06 17.77 -67.72
N GLU A 67 -58.12 16.97 -67.63
CA GLU A 67 -58.26 15.94 -66.58
C GLU A 67 -57.11 14.93 -66.62
N ARG A 68 -56.74 14.43 -67.81
CA ARG A 68 -55.58 13.52 -67.96
C ARG A 68 -54.25 14.17 -67.56
N LEU A 69 -54.07 15.45 -67.88
CA LEU A 69 -52.86 16.18 -67.51
C LEU A 69 -52.76 16.36 -65.99
N GLU A 70 -53.87 16.70 -65.33
CA GLU A 70 -53.93 16.83 -63.88
C GLU A 70 -53.64 15.50 -63.19
N ASP A 71 -54.20 14.39 -63.67
CA ASP A 71 -53.91 13.05 -63.17
C ASP A 71 -52.44 12.68 -63.35
N THR A 72 -51.86 12.98 -64.52
CA THR A 72 -50.44 12.72 -64.79
C THR A 72 -49.53 13.54 -63.87
N LEU A 73 -49.80 14.83 -63.72
CA LEU A 73 -49.04 15.71 -62.82
C LEU A 73 -49.14 15.28 -61.36
N LYS A 74 -50.32 14.80 -60.93
CA LYS A 74 -50.51 14.25 -59.60
C LYS A 74 -49.68 12.98 -59.40
N HIS A 75 -49.71 12.08 -60.37
CA HIS A 75 -48.93 10.84 -60.34
C HIS A 75 -47.42 11.12 -60.26
N GLU A 76 -46.91 12.01 -61.12
CA GLU A 76 -45.50 12.44 -61.11
C GLU A 76 -45.11 13.10 -59.78
N ARG A 77 -45.98 13.97 -59.23
CA ARG A 77 -45.74 14.58 -57.92
C ARG A 77 -45.65 13.54 -56.80
N ASP A 78 -46.50 12.51 -56.85
CA ASP A 78 -46.50 11.45 -55.84
C ASP A 78 -45.26 10.55 -55.97
N LEU A 79 -44.81 10.26 -57.20
CA LEU A 79 -43.53 9.60 -57.48
C LEU A 79 -42.35 10.38 -56.91
N VAL A 80 -42.25 11.69 -57.21
CA VAL A 80 -41.17 12.54 -56.69
C VAL A 80 -41.18 12.59 -55.17
N LYS A 81 -42.35 12.68 -54.53
CA LYS A 81 -42.45 12.63 -53.06
C LYS A 81 -41.94 11.30 -52.50
N GLN A 82 -42.27 10.19 -53.16
CA GLN A 82 -41.80 8.87 -52.76
C GLN A 82 -40.27 8.78 -52.87
N GLU A 83 -39.68 9.27 -53.95
CA GLU A 83 -38.22 9.32 -54.11
C GLU A 83 -37.55 10.21 -53.05
N ILE A 84 -38.08 11.40 -52.78
CA ILE A 84 -37.56 12.28 -51.72
C ILE A 84 -37.58 11.57 -50.35
N ASN A 85 -38.66 10.87 -50.03
CA ASN A 85 -38.75 10.11 -48.79
C ASN A 85 -37.73 8.97 -48.73
N ASN A 86 -37.54 8.24 -49.84
CA ASN A 86 -36.54 7.17 -49.91
C ASN A 86 -35.11 7.72 -49.73
N ILE A 87 -34.78 8.84 -50.38
CA ILE A 87 -33.48 9.49 -50.23
C ILE A 87 -33.27 9.93 -48.78
N ARG A 88 -34.26 10.58 -48.15
CA ARG A 88 -34.18 10.98 -46.74
C ARG A 88 -33.93 9.79 -45.82
N GLN A 89 -34.63 8.66 -46.02
CA GLN A 89 -34.43 7.45 -45.23
C GLN A 89 -33.01 6.88 -45.39
N LEU A 90 -32.48 6.88 -46.62
CA LEU A 90 -31.11 6.42 -46.90
C LEU A 90 -30.07 7.33 -46.23
N GLU A 91 -30.25 8.64 -46.28
CA GLU A 91 -29.37 9.61 -45.63
C GLU A 91 -29.41 9.48 -44.10
N GLU A 92 -30.60 9.33 -43.51
CA GLU A 92 -30.75 9.09 -42.06
C GLU A 92 -30.08 7.78 -41.63
N GLN A 93 -30.20 6.72 -42.42
CA GLN A 93 -29.56 5.44 -42.12
C GLN A 93 -28.03 5.54 -42.21
N LYS A 94 -27.52 6.25 -43.24
CA LYS A 94 -26.09 6.47 -43.38
C LYS A 94 -25.53 7.25 -42.20
N LEU A 95 -26.20 8.34 -41.80
CA LEU A 95 -25.80 9.14 -40.63
C LEU A 95 -25.78 8.31 -39.34
N LYS A 96 -26.76 7.43 -39.12
CA LYS A 96 -26.78 6.53 -37.96
C LYS A 96 -25.60 5.55 -37.96
N ASN A 97 -25.26 4.98 -39.11
CA ASN A 97 -24.13 4.07 -39.23
C ASN A 97 -22.81 4.79 -38.96
N ASP A 98 -22.62 5.99 -39.51
CA ASP A 98 -21.43 6.81 -39.30
C ASP A 98 -21.27 7.16 -37.81
N LEU A 99 -22.35 7.61 -37.15
CA LEU A 99 -22.36 7.88 -35.70
C LEU A 99 -22.06 6.64 -34.85
N GLU A 100 -22.48 5.45 -35.29
CA GLU A 100 -22.22 4.21 -34.57
C GLU A 100 -20.75 3.78 -34.70
N LEU A 101 -20.13 3.99 -35.86
CA LEU A 101 -18.68 3.80 -36.07
C LEU A 101 -17.87 4.75 -35.19
N ASP A 102 -18.18 6.05 -35.21
CA ASP A 102 -17.51 7.05 -34.36
C ASP A 102 -17.61 6.68 -32.87
N ARG A 103 -18.78 6.16 -32.44
CA ARG A 103 -18.99 5.70 -31.05
C ARG A 103 -18.10 4.51 -30.69
N ILE A 104 -17.89 3.58 -31.61
CA ILE A 104 -17.02 2.42 -31.40
C ILE A 104 -15.56 2.88 -31.29
N ASP A 105 -15.10 3.71 -32.22
CA ASP A 105 -13.73 4.23 -32.23
C ASP A 105 -13.42 5.02 -30.96
N LEU A 106 -14.33 5.90 -30.52
CA LEU A 106 -14.18 6.66 -29.28
C LEU A 106 -14.12 5.74 -28.04
N LYS A 107 -14.89 4.64 -28.05
CA LYS A 107 -14.89 3.68 -26.95
C LYS A 107 -13.57 2.94 -26.87
N ASP A 108 -13.02 2.52 -28.00
CA ASP A 108 -11.72 1.82 -28.07
C ASP A 108 -10.58 2.75 -27.63
N GLU A 109 -10.61 4.03 -28.04
CA GLU A 109 -9.64 5.03 -27.59
C GLU A 109 -9.71 5.27 -26.07
N LEU A 110 -10.92 5.38 -25.52
CA LEU A 110 -11.13 5.52 -24.07
C LEU A 110 -10.63 4.29 -23.30
N GLU A 111 -10.88 3.09 -23.81
CA GLU A 111 -10.40 1.83 -23.22
C GLU A 111 -8.86 1.79 -23.21
N ALA A 112 -8.22 2.19 -24.32
CA ALA A 112 -6.77 2.26 -24.42
C ALA A 112 -6.15 3.26 -23.42
N LEU A 113 -6.73 4.46 -23.31
CA LEU A 113 -6.34 5.47 -22.32
C LEU A 113 -6.46 4.93 -20.89
N ARG A 114 -7.58 4.29 -20.57
CA ARG A 114 -7.83 3.69 -19.25
C ARG A 114 -6.81 2.60 -18.92
N GLN A 115 -6.46 1.74 -19.87
CA GLN A 115 -5.45 0.70 -19.68
C GLN A 115 -4.06 1.30 -19.46
N ALA A 116 -3.70 2.34 -20.20
CA ALA A 116 -2.43 3.04 -20.03
C ALA A 116 -2.32 3.68 -18.64
N GLU A 117 -3.38 4.32 -18.17
CA GLU A 117 -3.42 4.95 -16.84
C GLU A 117 -3.37 3.91 -15.71
N LEU A 118 -4.11 2.80 -15.83
CA LEU A 118 -4.03 1.68 -14.90
C LEU A 118 -2.65 1.02 -14.88
N LYS A 119 -1.95 0.97 -16.02
CA LYS A 119 -0.58 0.46 -16.09
C LYS A 119 0.37 1.39 -15.32
N LYS A 120 0.28 2.70 -15.58
CA LYS A 120 1.09 3.71 -14.89
C LYS A 120 0.91 3.68 -13.38
N MET A 121 -0.35 3.62 -12.91
CA MET A 121 -0.64 3.52 -11.48
C MET A 121 -0.08 2.23 -10.85
N ARG A 122 -0.11 1.11 -11.57
CA ARG A 122 0.47 -0.16 -11.08
C ARG A 122 1.98 -0.09 -10.94
N GLU A 123 2.66 0.47 -11.94
CA GLU A 123 4.13 0.66 -11.91
C GLU A 123 4.55 1.58 -10.76
N GLU A 124 3.81 2.67 -10.52
CA GLU A 124 4.06 3.60 -9.42
C GLU A 124 3.82 2.94 -8.05
N HIS A 125 2.73 2.18 -7.91
CA HIS A 125 2.45 1.42 -6.69
C HIS A 125 3.50 0.34 -6.41
N GLU A 126 3.95 -0.38 -7.44
CA GLU A 126 5.01 -1.39 -7.31
C GLU A 126 6.34 -0.78 -6.87
N LYS A 127 6.67 0.40 -7.41
CA LYS A 127 7.85 1.16 -6.99
C LYS A 127 7.78 1.55 -5.52
N ILE A 128 6.67 2.16 -5.08
CA ILE A 128 6.46 2.56 -3.68
C ILE A 128 6.56 1.35 -2.75
N LEU A 129 5.92 0.23 -3.12
CA LEU A 129 5.98 -1.00 -2.33
C LEU A 129 7.41 -1.53 -2.24
N GLY A 130 8.18 -1.49 -3.33
CA GLY A 130 9.59 -1.86 -3.35
C GLY A 130 10.45 -1.01 -2.42
N GLU A 131 10.26 0.31 -2.44
CA GLU A 131 10.94 1.26 -1.55
C GLU A 131 10.60 0.97 -0.08
N MET A 132 9.32 0.81 0.26
CA MET A 132 8.87 0.48 1.61
C MET A 132 9.42 -0.87 2.11
N LEU A 133 9.49 -1.89 1.25
CA LEU A 133 10.05 -3.19 1.60
C LEU A 133 11.56 -3.09 1.87
N ASN A 134 12.27 -2.27 1.10
CA ASN A 134 13.69 -2.05 1.32
C ASN A 134 13.96 -1.30 2.63
N GLU A 135 13.24 -0.21 2.91
CA GLU A 135 13.34 0.51 4.18
C GLU A 135 13.04 -0.39 5.39
N ARG A 136 12.01 -1.23 5.28
CA ARG A 136 11.67 -2.22 6.32
C ARG A 136 12.83 -3.19 6.54
N LYS A 137 13.48 -3.65 5.47
CA LYS A 137 14.61 -4.57 5.55
C LYS A 137 15.82 -3.92 6.23
N GLU A 138 16.20 -2.72 5.79
CA GLU A 138 17.30 -1.94 6.39
C GLU A 138 17.04 -1.67 7.89
N THR A 139 15.80 -1.31 8.23
CA THR A 139 15.39 -1.10 9.63
C THR A 139 15.53 -2.40 10.43
N ALA A 140 15.12 -3.54 9.88
CA ALA A 140 15.24 -4.82 10.57
C ALA A 140 16.71 -5.22 10.81
N GLU A 141 17.58 -5.00 9.82
CA GLU A 141 19.02 -5.28 9.93
C GLU A 141 19.70 -4.43 11.02
N LEU A 142 19.27 -3.17 11.21
CA LEU A 142 19.76 -2.32 12.30
C LEU A 142 19.21 -2.70 13.68
N LEU A 143 17.99 -3.25 13.73
CA LEU A 143 17.27 -3.45 14.98
C LEU A 143 17.68 -4.76 15.69
N GLU A 144 18.10 -5.78 14.94
CA GLU A 144 18.62 -7.04 15.48
C GLU A 144 19.85 -6.88 16.40
N PRO A 145 20.94 -6.20 16.01
CA PRO A 145 22.10 -6.03 16.90
C PRO A 145 21.75 -5.25 18.17
N LEU A 146 20.90 -4.22 18.06
CA LEU A 146 20.44 -3.44 19.21
C LEU A 146 19.61 -4.28 20.19
N ARG A 147 18.77 -5.19 19.69
CA ARG A 147 18.04 -6.14 20.55
C ARG A 147 18.99 -7.06 21.31
N LYS A 148 20.02 -7.57 20.64
CA LYS A 148 21.02 -8.43 21.26
C LYS A 148 21.78 -7.69 22.35
N GLU A 149 22.25 -6.47 22.06
CA GLU A 149 22.94 -5.61 23.03
C GLU A 149 22.05 -5.29 24.24
N LEU A 150 20.75 -5.01 24.02
CA LEU A 150 19.79 -4.78 25.10
C LEU A 150 19.62 -6.01 26.01
N ILE A 151 19.57 -7.21 25.44
CA ILE A 151 19.49 -8.46 26.23
C ILE A 151 20.76 -8.62 27.08
N GLU A 152 21.94 -8.39 26.49
CA GLU A 152 23.21 -8.46 27.20
C GLU A 152 23.29 -7.46 28.36
N TYR A 153 22.87 -6.21 28.16
CA TYR A 153 22.81 -5.22 29.25
C TYR A 153 21.83 -5.59 30.35
N ARG A 154 20.66 -6.15 30.00
CA ARG A 154 19.69 -6.62 31.00
C ARG A 154 20.28 -7.73 31.86
N ALA A 155 20.93 -8.71 31.24
CA ALA A 155 21.60 -9.80 31.95
C ALA A 155 22.73 -9.27 32.87
N LYS A 156 23.56 -8.34 32.38
CA LYS A 156 24.58 -7.68 33.21
C LYS A 156 23.98 -6.95 34.41
N ARG A 157 22.90 -6.19 34.20
CA ARG A 157 22.21 -5.47 35.28
C ARG A 157 21.62 -6.41 36.32
N GLU A 158 21.02 -7.52 35.89
CA GLU A 158 20.53 -8.55 36.81
C GLU A 158 21.65 -9.16 37.64
N ALA A 159 22.81 -9.46 37.03
CA ALA A 159 23.99 -9.95 37.74
C ALA A 159 24.50 -8.95 38.77
N VAL A 160 24.58 -7.66 38.42
CA VAL A 160 24.96 -6.58 39.36
C VAL A 160 23.98 -6.47 40.52
N ASN A 161 22.67 -6.49 40.25
CA ASN A 161 21.66 -6.43 41.31
C ASN A 161 21.74 -7.64 42.25
N ALA A 162 21.96 -8.84 41.70
CA ALA A 162 22.15 -10.05 42.50
C ALA A 162 23.41 -9.96 43.38
N ASP A 163 24.49 -9.38 42.87
CA ASP A 163 25.72 -9.15 43.64
C ASP A 163 25.53 -8.11 44.75
N ILE A 164 24.81 -7.02 44.48
CA ILE A 164 24.46 -6.01 45.50
C ILE A 164 23.68 -6.66 46.65
N LEU A 165 22.63 -7.43 46.34
CA LEU A 165 21.84 -8.15 47.34
C LEU A 165 22.68 -9.15 48.13
N ARG A 166 23.62 -9.82 47.46
CA ARG A 166 24.56 -10.74 48.12
C ARG A 166 25.50 -9.98 49.07
N ALA A 167 26.07 -8.87 48.63
CA ALA A 167 26.96 -8.03 49.42
C ALA A 167 26.24 -7.46 50.67
N GLU A 168 24.98 -7.01 50.52
CA GLU A 168 24.14 -6.59 51.65
C GLU A 168 23.94 -7.73 52.65
N LYS A 169 23.60 -8.93 52.17
CA LYS A 169 23.46 -10.12 53.02
C LYS A 169 24.78 -10.48 53.73
N MET A 170 25.92 -10.36 53.03
CA MET A 170 27.25 -10.59 53.60
C MET A 170 27.61 -9.58 54.68
N GLN A 171 27.24 -8.30 54.52
CA GLN A 171 27.45 -7.29 55.56
C GLN A 171 26.58 -7.55 56.80
N MET A 172 25.38 -8.06 56.63
CA MET A 172 24.52 -8.44 57.77
C MET A 172 25.06 -9.66 58.54
N ASP A 173 25.84 -10.52 57.89
CA ASP A 173 26.42 -11.73 58.49
C ASP A 173 27.93 -11.84 58.17
N GLU A 174 28.70 -10.81 58.52
CA GLU A 174 30.14 -10.78 58.25
C GLU A 174 30.86 -11.99 58.85
N ALA A 175 30.37 -12.50 59.98
CA ALA A 175 30.94 -13.65 60.66
C ALA A 175 30.85 -14.95 59.83
N PHE A 176 29.83 -15.07 58.98
CA PHE A 176 29.67 -16.23 58.11
C PHE A 176 30.83 -16.36 57.11
N HIS A 177 31.26 -15.23 56.55
CA HIS A 177 32.24 -15.17 55.46
C HIS A 177 33.68 -14.94 55.90
N ARG A 178 33.93 -14.73 57.20
CA ARG A 178 35.27 -14.48 57.75
C ARG A 178 35.76 -15.64 58.62
N ILE A 179 37.07 -15.67 58.82
CA ILE A 179 37.70 -16.49 59.84
C ILE A 179 37.49 -15.80 61.19
N ILE A 180 36.94 -16.53 62.16
CA ILE A 180 36.65 -15.99 63.50
C ILE A 180 37.75 -16.42 64.45
N LEU A 181 38.51 -15.43 64.93
CA LEU A 181 39.51 -15.59 65.97
C LEU A 181 39.08 -14.76 67.17
N ASP A 182 39.26 -15.30 68.36
CA ASP A 182 39.09 -14.51 69.57
C ASP A 182 40.26 -13.53 69.77
N ILE A 183 40.09 -12.60 70.71
CA ILE A 183 41.06 -11.51 70.93
C ILE A 183 42.41 -12.07 71.40
N LEU A 184 42.40 -13.10 72.26
CA LEU A 184 43.61 -13.67 72.83
C LEU A 184 44.40 -14.44 71.77
N ASP A 185 43.71 -15.24 70.95
CA ASP A 185 44.30 -15.95 69.81
C ASP A 185 44.96 -14.95 68.83
N LYS A 186 44.31 -13.81 68.57
CA LYS A 186 44.90 -12.76 67.71
C LYS A 186 46.16 -12.16 68.33
N GLU A 187 46.15 -11.84 69.61
CA GLU A 187 47.30 -11.31 70.34
C GLU A 187 48.47 -12.31 70.33
N ASP A 188 48.18 -13.59 70.58
CA ASP A 188 49.15 -14.68 70.51
C ASP A 188 49.77 -14.80 69.12
N ILE A 189 48.94 -14.83 68.06
CA ILE A 189 49.42 -14.89 66.67
C ILE A 189 50.33 -13.70 66.37
N GLN A 190 49.94 -12.48 66.74
CA GLN A 190 50.74 -11.28 66.52
C GLN A 190 52.09 -11.35 67.25
N TYR A 191 52.08 -11.78 68.51
CA TYR A 191 53.30 -11.96 69.29
C TYR A 191 54.23 -13.00 68.66
N LEU A 192 53.69 -14.17 68.29
CA LEU A 192 54.43 -15.25 67.64
C LEU A 192 55.06 -14.77 66.33
N LEU A 193 54.32 -14.04 65.49
CA LEU A 193 54.86 -13.45 64.26
C LEU A 193 55.96 -12.42 64.54
N SER A 194 55.84 -11.63 65.61
CA SER A 194 56.85 -10.61 65.98
C SER A 194 58.23 -11.21 66.35
N ILE A 195 58.25 -12.45 66.83
CA ILE A 195 59.49 -13.15 67.19
C ILE A 195 60.04 -14.02 66.04
N GLU A 196 59.34 -14.11 64.90
CA GLU A 196 59.73 -14.98 63.77
C GLU A 196 61.19 -14.73 63.31
N GLY A 197 61.61 -13.46 63.26
CA GLY A 197 62.98 -13.09 62.89
C GLY A 197 64.06 -13.53 63.88
N LYS A 198 63.68 -13.86 65.12
CA LYS A 198 64.58 -14.29 66.21
C LYS A 198 64.69 -15.82 66.31
N VAL A 199 63.78 -16.56 65.67
CA VAL A 199 63.75 -18.02 65.70
C VAL A 199 64.59 -18.59 64.55
N HIS A 200 65.47 -19.53 64.86
CA HIS A 200 66.32 -20.19 63.85
C HIS A 200 65.49 -21.00 62.84
N ASN A 201 64.52 -21.78 63.32
CA ASN A 201 63.61 -22.55 62.48
C ASN A 201 62.22 -21.89 62.41
N LYS A 202 62.06 -20.97 61.45
CA LYS A 202 60.80 -20.23 61.24
C LYS A 202 59.63 -21.15 60.91
N ASP A 203 59.86 -22.27 60.24
CA ASP A 203 58.79 -23.17 59.82
C ASP A 203 58.10 -23.85 61.00
N VAL A 204 58.79 -24.10 62.11
CA VAL A 204 58.19 -24.65 63.33
C VAL A 204 57.16 -23.67 63.89
N LEU A 205 57.55 -22.40 64.00
CA LEU A 205 56.68 -21.33 64.49
C LEU A 205 55.45 -21.15 63.58
N ARG A 206 55.66 -21.09 62.26
CA ARG A 206 54.58 -20.96 61.27
C ARG A 206 53.59 -22.13 61.33
N LYS A 207 54.11 -23.36 61.45
CA LYS A 207 53.29 -24.56 61.59
C LYS A 207 52.49 -24.56 62.89
N LEU A 208 53.10 -24.11 64.00
CA LEU A 208 52.40 -23.94 65.29
C LEU A 208 51.24 -22.96 65.14
N ILE A 209 51.48 -21.78 64.56
CA ILE A 209 50.41 -20.78 64.33
C ILE A 209 49.26 -21.42 63.53
N TRP A 210 49.59 -22.10 62.43
CA TRP A 210 48.60 -22.76 61.59
C TRP A 210 47.81 -23.85 62.33
N SER A 211 48.50 -24.78 62.99
CA SER A 211 47.88 -25.97 63.59
C SER A 211 47.08 -25.67 64.84
N THR A 212 47.49 -24.64 65.60
CA THR A 212 46.87 -24.31 66.89
C THR A 212 45.74 -23.31 66.72
N TYR A 213 45.95 -22.24 65.95
CA TYR A 213 45.04 -21.11 65.92
C TYR A 213 44.21 -21.02 64.63
N LEU A 214 44.80 -21.31 63.46
CA LEU A 214 44.12 -21.00 62.19
C LEU A 214 43.31 -22.16 61.60
N ILE A 215 43.75 -23.42 61.76
CA ILE A 215 43.16 -24.54 61.02
C ILE A 215 41.67 -24.77 61.33
N LYS A 216 41.27 -24.71 62.61
CA LYS A 216 39.88 -24.93 63.01
C LYS A 216 38.98 -23.78 62.56
N PRO A 217 39.26 -22.50 62.89
CA PRO A 217 38.50 -21.35 62.37
C PRO A 217 38.39 -21.31 60.85
N THR A 218 39.47 -21.69 60.15
CA THR A 218 39.46 -21.82 58.68
C THR A 218 38.48 -22.88 58.23
N ASN A 219 38.53 -24.08 58.81
CA ASN A 219 37.62 -25.16 58.44
C ASN A 219 36.16 -24.83 58.75
N ASP A 220 35.91 -24.12 59.86
CA ASP A 220 34.57 -23.67 60.24
C ASP A 220 34.01 -22.66 59.23
N MET A 221 34.83 -21.69 58.80
CA MET A 221 34.47 -20.76 57.72
C MET A 221 34.21 -21.51 56.40
N LEU A 222 35.08 -22.42 56.01
CA LEU A 222 34.92 -23.21 54.78
C LEU A 222 33.65 -24.08 54.82
N ASN A 223 33.28 -24.62 55.99
CA ASN A 223 32.04 -25.37 56.15
C ASN A 223 30.81 -24.49 55.96
N ARG A 224 30.85 -23.23 56.39
CA ARG A 224 29.76 -22.27 56.16
C ARG A 224 29.63 -21.95 54.68
N ILE A 225 30.69 -21.45 54.04
CA ILE A 225 30.62 -20.91 52.68
C ILE A 225 30.52 -22.00 51.58
N LEU A 226 30.86 -23.25 51.90
CA LEU A 226 30.75 -24.39 50.98
C LEU A 226 29.61 -25.35 51.38
N GLU A 227 28.73 -24.95 52.30
CA GLU A 227 27.57 -25.76 52.73
C GLU A 227 27.95 -27.17 53.20
N GLY A 228 29.07 -27.28 53.92
CA GLY A 228 29.59 -28.55 54.43
C GLY A 228 30.20 -29.49 53.38
N LYS A 229 30.24 -29.09 52.09
CA LYS A 229 30.83 -29.91 51.03
C LYS A 229 32.35 -30.04 51.22
N ASN A 230 32.85 -31.27 51.14
CA ASN A 230 34.29 -31.56 51.30
C ASN A 230 35.11 -31.25 50.04
N LYS A 231 34.47 -31.26 48.87
CA LYS A 231 35.10 -30.94 47.60
C LYS A 231 34.07 -30.28 46.69
N VAL A 232 34.42 -29.11 46.18
CA VAL A 232 33.60 -28.30 45.27
C VAL A 232 34.49 -27.82 44.15
N SER A 233 34.05 -28.00 42.91
CA SER A 233 34.68 -27.39 41.73
C SER A 233 33.98 -26.08 41.43
N GLY A 234 34.72 -25.00 41.28
CA GLY A 234 34.07 -23.70 41.08
C GLY A 234 35.00 -22.49 41.15
N VAL A 235 34.38 -21.33 41.03
CA VAL A 235 35.02 -20.01 41.15
C VAL A 235 34.71 -19.44 42.52
N TYR A 236 35.74 -18.93 43.21
CA TYR A 236 35.64 -18.28 44.51
C TYR A 236 36.13 -16.84 44.43
N LYS A 237 35.72 -16.04 45.42
CA LYS A 237 36.17 -14.67 45.60
C LYS A 237 36.67 -14.47 47.03
N ILE A 238 37.78 -13.74 47.14
CA ILE A 238 38.34 -13.27 48.40
C ILE A 238 38.35 -11.75 48.34
N THR A 239 37.75 -11.08 49.32
CA THR A 239 37.65 -9.61 49.32
C THR A 239 38.38 -9.06 50.54
N ASP A 240 39.18 -8.03 50.31
CA ASP A 240 39.85 -7.33 51.41
C ASP A 240 38.89 -6.35 52.14
N PRO A 241 39.31 -5.79 53.28
CA PRO A 241 38.53 -4.80 54.02
C PRO A 241 38.19 -3.52 53.26
N LEU A 242 38.91 -3.21 52.17
CA LEU A 242 38.65 -2.05 51.31
C LEU A 242 37.71 -2.38 50.14
N GLY A 243 37.25 -3.62 50.02
CA GLY A 243 36.35 -4.08 48.96
C GLY A 243 37.06 -4.54 47.68
N ARG A 244 38.39 -4.65 47.67
CA ARG A 244 39.17 -5.10 46.51
C ARG A 244 39.08 -6.62 46.36
N PRO A 245 38.62 -7.15 45.22
CA PRO A 245 38.41 -8.58 45.03
C PRO A 245 39.66 -9.30 44.50
N TYR A 246 39.76 -10.58 44.84
CA TYR A 246 40.57 -11.57 44.14
C TYR A 246 39.66 -12.72 43.71
N ILE A 247 39.67 -13.04 42.43
CA ILE A 247 38.91 -14.14 41.84
C ILE A 247 39.86 -15.30 41.58
N GLY A 248 39.46 -16.50 41.98
CA GLY A 248 40.22 -17.70 41.64
C GLY A 248 39.33 -18.88 41.34
N LYS A 249 39.91 -19.85 40.64
CA LYS A 249 39.27 -21.13 40.36
C LYS A 249 39.94 -22.31 41.03
N SER A 250 39.19 -23.39 41.24
CA SER A 250 39.76 -24.71 41.56
C SER A 250 38.75 -25.83 41.30
N VAL A 251 39.24 -27.01 40.90
CA VAL A 251 38.48 -28.27 40.96
C VAL A 251 38.25 -28.75 42.40
N ASP A 252 38.97 -28.14 43.34
CA ASP A 252 38.81 -28.31 44.78
C ASP A 252 39.00 -26.94 45.46
N VAL A 253 37.91 -26.18 45.52
CA VAL A 253 37.87 -24.84 46.10
C VAL A 253 38.23 -24.87 47.59
N ARG A 254 37.79 -25.90 48.32
CA ARG A 254 38.11 -26.07 49.75
C ARG A 254 39.62 -26.14 49.95
N ALA A 255 40.29 -27.06 49.25
CA ALA A 255 41.74 -27.20 49.36
C ALA A 255 42.46 -25.92 48.94
N ARG A 256 41.98 -25.25 47.89
CA ARG A 256 42.60 -24.03 47.38
C ARG A 256 42.47 -22.85 48.36
N LEU A 257 41.28 -22.59 48.89
CA LEU A 257 41.09 -21.54 49.89
C LEU A 257 41.93 -21.79 51.15
N GLN A 258 42.03 -23.05 51.59
CA GLN A 258 42.92 -23.41 52.71
C GLN A 258 44.40 -23.09 52.40
N GLN A 259 44.85 -23.29 51.16
CA GLN A 259 46.21 -22.88 50.74
C GLN A 259 46.41 -21.37 50.79
N HIS A 260 45.41 -20.58 50.39
CA HIS A 260 45.45 -19.12 50.52
C HIS A 260 45.55 -18.69 51.98
N VAL A 261 44.79 -19.29 52.89
CA VAL A 261 44.90 -18.97 54.31
C VAL A 261 46.27 -19.38 54.87
N LYS A 262 46.80 -20.55 54.50
CA LYS A 262 48.15 -20.98 54.92
C LYS A 262 49.24 -20.02 54.46
N SER A 263 49.09 -19.38 53.30
CA SER A 263 50.10 -18.42 52.81
C SER A 263 50.18 -17.14 53.64
N SER A 264 49.10 -16.77 54.35
CA SER A 264 49.12 -15.63 55.29
C SER A 264 50.19 -15.76 56.38
N VAL A 265 50.52 -17.01 56.75
CA VAL A 265 51.55 -17.36 57.74
C VAL A 265 52.78 -18.02 57.11
N ASN A 266 52.97 -17.85 55.79
CA ASN A 266 54.08 -18.43 55.02
C ASN A 266 54.19 -19.97 55.15
N VAL A 267 53.06 -20.66 55.28
CA VAL A 267 53.00 -22.13 55.27
C VAL A 267 52.55 -22.62 53.90
N GLY A 268 53.23 -23.64 53.37
CA GLY A 268 52.85 -24.29 52.11
C GLY A 268 53.64 -23.80 50.90
N THR A 269 53.18 -24.18 49.71
CA THR A 269 53.91 -24.04 48.43
C THR A 269 53.10 -23.35 47.34
N ILE A 270 52.07 -22.60 47.72
CA ILE A 270 51.27 -21.84 46.75
C ILE A 270 52.13 -20.76 46.09
N SER A 271 51.98 -20.61 44.78
CA SER A 271 52.62 -19.53 44.03
C SER A 271 52.21 -18.18 44.61
N HIS A 272 53.18 -17.29 44.80
CA HIS A 272 52.95 -15.96 45.33
C HIS A 272 52.01 -15.17 44.42
N GLN A 273 51.12 -14.40 45.04
CA GLN A 273 50.17 -13.50 44.40
C GLN A 273 50.04 -12.23 45.26
N ALA A 274 49.68 -11.10 44.66
CA ALA A 274 49.52 -9.82 45.35
C ALA A 274 48.62 -9.88 46.60
N ILE A 275 47.56 -10.71 46.58
CA ILE A 275 46.67 -10.88 47.73
C ILE A 275 47.38 -11.51 48.95
N HIS A 276 48.43 -12.32 48.76
CA HIS A 276 49.16 -12.94 49.87
C HIS A 276 49.97 -11.92 50.68
N ASP A 277 50.45 -10.86 50.04
CA ASP A 277 51.10 -9.76 50.74
C ASP A 277 50.08 -8.96 51.56
N GLU A 278 48.87 -8.81 51.03
CA GLU A 278 47.79 -8.09 51.72
C GLU A 278 47.28 -8.86 52.94
N PHE A 279 47.21 -10.20 52.88
CA PHE A 279 46.91 -11.04 54.05
C PHE A 279 47.84 -10.76 55.23
N LYS A 280 49.14 -10.55 54.96
CA LYS A 280 50.12 -10.26 56.01
C LYS A 280 49.96 -8.86 56.60
N LYS A 281 49.56 -7.89 55.78
CA LYS A 281 49.40 -6.50 56.22
C LYS A 281 48.14 -6.29 57.03
N GLN A 282 47.03 -6.88 56.57
CA GLN A 282 45.71 -6.61 57.13
C GLN A 282 45.21 -7.72 58.07
N GLY A 283 45.84 -8.89 58.11
CA GLY A 283 45.36 -10.04 58.87
C GLY A 283 44.29 -10.82 58.11
N ILE A 284 44.43 -12.14 58.05
CA ILE A 284 43.57 -13.01 57.23
C ILE A 284 42.11 -13.07 57.73
N GLU A 285 41.90 -12.79 59.01
CA GLU A 285 40.60 -12.73 59.65
C GLU A 285 39.73 -11.55 59.18
N ASN A 286 40.34 -10.53 58.56
CA ASN A 286 39.63 -9.35 58.08
C ASN A 286 39.16 -9.51 56.62
N PHE A 287 39.56 -10.59 55.93
CA PHE A 287 39.12 -10.88 54.57
C PHE A 287 37.83 -11.70 54.57
N THR A 288 36.94 -11.43 53.60
CA THR A 288 35.76 -12.25 53.35
C THR A 288 36.03 -13.25 52.24
N PHE A 289 35.42 -14.43 52.38
CA PHE A 289 35.52 -15.53 51.44
C PHE A 289 34.12 -15.94 50.97
N GLU A 290 33.99 -16.23 49.68
CA GLU A 290 32.76 -16.74 49.10
C GLU A 290 33.01 -17.69 47.94
N LEU A 291 32.09 -18.63 47.75
CA LEU A 291 31.94 -19.38 46.50
C LEU A 291 31.01 -18.57 45.59
N LEU A 292 31.51 -18.12 44.45
CA LEU A 292 30.72 -17.38 43.47
C LEU A 292 29.83 -18.30 42.65
N GLU A 293 30.41 -19.42 42.22
CA GLU A 293 29.74 -20.37 41.33
C GLU A 293 30.35 -21.76 41.45
N GLU A 294 29.50 -22.76 41.61
CA GLU A 294 29.85 -24.18 41.43
C GLU A 294 29.73 -24.52 39.95
N CYS A 295 30.80 -25.00 39.33
CA CYS A 295 30.83 -25.32 37.91
C CYS A 295 31.76 -26.50 37.60
N SER A 296 31.52 -27.13 36.44
CA SER A 296 32.31 -28.27 35.99
C SER A 296 33.76 -27.89 35.70
N ARG A 297 34.65 -28.88 35.66
CA ARG A 297 36.07 -28.67 35.32
C ARG A 297 36.26 -28.03 33.95
N ASP A 298 35.36 -28.31 33.01
CA ASP A 298 35.49 -27.87 31.62
C ASP A 298 35.10 -26.40 31.47
N GLU A 299 34.14 -25.93 32.28
CA GLU A 299 33.64 -24.55 32.24
C GLU A 299 34.39 -23.59 33.17
N ILE A 300 35.06 -24.12 34.20
CA ILE A 300 35.65 -23.33 35.29
C ILE A 300 36.61 -22.24 34.82
N GLY A 301 37.35 -22.47 33.73
CA GLY A 301 38.26 -21.49 33.15
C GLY A 301 37.54 -20.32 32.49
N GLU A 302 36.43 -20.57 31.82
CA GLU A 302 35.60 -19.53 31.20
C GLU A 302 34.83 -18.74 32.26
N ARG A 303 34.34 -19.42 33.30
CA ARG A 303 33.66 -18.78 34.43
C ARG A 303 34.62 -17.89 35.23
N GLU A 304 35.85 -18.32 35.46
CA GLU A 304 36.86 -17.47 36.12
C GLU A 304 37.11 -16.18 35.34
N LYS A 305 37.31 -16.27 34.02
CA LYS A 305 37.49 -15.10 33.14
C LYS A 305 36.29 -14.17 33.22
N TYR A 306 35.08 -14.74 33.16
CA TYR A 306 33.84 -13.98 33.30
C TYR A 306 33.81 -13.17 34.60
N TYR A 307 34.13 -13.76 35.75
CA TYR A 307 34.12 -13.04 37.03
C TYR A 307 35.29 -12.06 37.16
N ILE A 308 36.47 -12.38 36.62
CA ILE A 308 37.58 -11.43 36.60
C ILE A 308 37.20 -10.16 35.83
N ASP A 309 36.58 -10.32 34.66
CA ASP A 309 36.10 -9.22 33.83
C ASP A 309 34.91 -8.50 34.47
N PHE A 310 33.96 -9.23 35.07
CA PHE A 310 32.79 -8.65 35.74
C PHE A 310 33.16 -7.74 36.92
N TYR A 311 34.10 -8.18 37.76
CA TYR A 311 34.58 -7.39 38.90
C TYR A 311 35.74 -6.47 38.55
N GLU A 312 36.25 -6.54 37.31
CA GLU A 312 37.47 -5.88 36.87
C GLU A 312 38.62 -6.07 37.88
N SER A 313 38.70 -7.28 38.45
CA SER A 313 39.58 -7.62 39.58
C SER A 313 41.08 -7.54 39.24
N ASN A 314 41.42 -7.41 37.96
CA ASN A 314 42.78 -7.15 37.51
C ASN A 314 43.14 -5.66 37.43
N ILE A 315 42.15 -4.77 37.55
CA ILE A 315 42.30 -3.32 37.55
C ILE A 315 42.08 -2.77 38.96
N TYR A 316 41.00 -3.22 39.63
CA TYR A 316 40.59 -2.73 40.95
C TYR A 316 40.80 -3.76 42.07
N GLY A 317 41.35 -4.93 41.75
CA GLY A 317 41.56 -6.04 42.68
C GLY A 317 42.99 -6.55 42.70
N PHE A 318 43.16 -7.85 42.99
CA PHE A 318 44.46 -8.50 43.14
C PHE A 318 44.82 -9.49 42.03
N ASN A 319 43.98 -9.65 41.00
CA ASN A 319 44.29 -10.54 39.88
C ASN A 319 45.36 -9.94 38.98
N GLU A 320 46.44 -10.66 38.68
CA GLU A 320 47.53 -10.12 37.84
C GLU A 320 47.20 -10.10 36.34
N ARG A 321 46.26 -10.94 35.91
CA ARG A 321 45.89 -11.14 34.50
C ARG A 321 44.37 -11.32 34.38
N LYS A 322 43.84 -11.15 33.17
CA LYS A 322 42.42 -11.39 32.82
C LYS A 322 42.02 -12.88 32.79
N GLY A 323 42.71 -13.74 33.56
CA GLY A 323 42.48 -15.18 33.62
C GLY A 323 43.67 -16.05 33.18
N GLY A 324 43.72 -17.28 33.70
CA GLY A 324 44.78 -18.26 33.45
C GLY A 324 44.36 -19.67 33.84
#